data_AF-A0AB33ZBW0-F1
#
_entry.id   AF-A0AB33ZBW0-F1
#
_cell.length_a   1.000
_cell.length_b   1.000
_cell.length_c   1.000
_cell.angle_alpha   90.00
_cell.angle_beta   90.00
_cell.angle_gamma   90.00
#
_symmetry.space_group_name_H-M   'P 1'
#
loop_
_entity.id
_entity.type
_entity.pdbx_description
1 polymer ?
#
loop_
_entity_poly.entity_id
_entity_poly.type
_entity_poly.pdbx_seq_one_letter_code
_entity_poly.pdbx_strand_id
1 'polypeptide(L)'
;MKKLKWYLLSSLIPLFFPVFIIIIIMGAVGGGSTGGSSQSPNGATYTDHWSNGDPYTHNLLVHRYGIKAEQLDGFLDTLGISYDKKRINGKKLLDWEAKSNLDVRAIVAIALNESSLGTAGVATNPGSNMFGFGAFNSNPENANNFNDEVAVVELTKQTIIGNKNETFKVQDDKAQKFATGSLNTSTDGGVYFTDTSGSGKRRAETMQKLDTYIDEHGGTPKAPEQTTGKTRDGGGVTTGDVPQGY
;
A
#
# COMPACT_ATOMS: atom_id res chain seq x y z
N MET A 1 41.27 -40.16 17.83
CA MET A 1 40.36 -39.73 18.93
C MET A 1 40.56 -38.22 19.10
N LYS A 2 39.60 -37.29 19.14
CA LYS A 2 38.14 -37.21 18.89
C LYS A 2 37.91 -35.79 18.34
N LYS A 3 37.06 -35.63 17.31
CA LYS A 3 36.47 -34.35 16.90
C LYS A 3 35.27 -34.03 17.82
N LEU A 4 35.08 -32.78 18.23
CA LEU A 4 33.86 -32.30 18.92
C LEU A 4 33.75 -30.77 18.70
N LYS A 5 32.99 -30.31 17.68
CA LYS A 5 31.54 -30.01 17.57
C LYS A 5 31.18 -28.55 17.94
N TRP A 6 30.53 -27.91 16.95
CA TRP A 6 29.78 -26.65 16.97
C TRP A 6 28.96 -26.39 18.24
N TYR A 7 28.71 -25.11 18.56
CA TYR A 7 27.36 -24.51 18.51
C TYR A 7 27.41 -22.96 18.46
N LEU A 8 26.97 -22.44 17.31
CA LEU A 8 26.09 -21.27 17.10
C LEU A 8 26.24 -20.06 18.03
N LEU A 9 26.98 -19.04 17.56
CA LEU A 9 26.53 -17.65 17.66
C LEU A 9 25.47 -17.41 16.58
N SER A 10 24.21 -17.27 16.98
CA SER A 10 23.19 -16.61 16.14
C SER A 10 22.23 -15.86 17.06
N SER A 11 22.48 -14.56 17.16
CA SER A 11 21.51 -13.47 17.33
C SER A 11 20.18 -13.84 17.99
N LEU A 12 20.06 -13.49 19.27
CA LEU A 12 18.78 -13.08 19.84
C LEU A 12 18.33 -11.81 19.11
N ILE A 13 17.50 -11.98 18.08
CA ILE A 13 16.59 -10.93 17.65
C ILE A 13 15.46 -10.95 18.68
N PRO A 14 15.24 -9.88 19.47
CA PRO A 14 14.06 -9.83 20.32
C PRO A 14 12.84 -9.77 19.41
N LEU A 15 12.13 -10.90 19.36
CA LEU A 15 10.91 -11.16 18.62
C LEU A 15 9.75 -10.42 19.30
N PHE A 16 9.77 -9.09 19.31
CA PHE A 16 8.61 -8.27 19.64
C PHE A 16 7.75 -8.17 18.38
N PHE A 17 6.99 -9.22 18.09
CA PHE A 17 5.86 -9.11 17.16
C PHE A 17 4.65 -8.61 17.95
N PRO A 18 4.23 -7.34 17.80
CA PRO A 18 2.90 -6.96 18.21
C PRO A 18 1.90 -7.74 17.34
N VAL A 19 1.04 -8.51 17.99
CA VAL A 19 -0.13 -9.13 17.37
C VAL A 19 -1.03 -7.98 16.91
N PHE A 20 -0.97 -7.63 15.62
CA PHE A 20 -1.85 -6.62 15.04
C PHE A 20 -3.26 -7.22 14.92
N ILE A 21 -4.12 -6.90 15.89
CA ILE A 21 -5.56 -7.14 15.79
C ILE A 21 -6.13 -5.95 15.01
N ILE A 22 -6.36 -6.12 13.71
CA ILE A 22 -7.15 -5.16 12.92
C ILE A 22 -8.61 -5.31 13.35
N ILE A 23 -9.08 -4.40 14.22
CA ILE A 23 -10.47 -4.34 14.63
C ILE A 23 -11.25 -3.61 13.53
N ILE A 24 -11.95 -4.38 12.69
CA ILE A 24 -12.87 -3.85 11.66
C ILE A 24 -14.15 -3.40 12.36
N ILE A 25 -14.29 -2.10 12.63
CA ILE A 25 -15.57 -1.51 13.04
C ILE A 25 -16.30 -1.07 11.75
N MET A 26 -17.33 -1.80 11.36
CA MET A 26 -18.23 -1.43 10.25
C MET A 26 -19.00 -0.14 10.60
N GLY A 27 -18.52 1.00 10.11
CA GLY A 27 -19.27 2.25 10.05
C GLY A 27 -20.05 2.33 8.73
N ALA A 28 -21.36 2.59 8.81
CA ALA A 28 -22.19 2.80 7.63
C ALA A 28 -21.72 4.04 6.85
N VAL A 29 -21.43 3.85 5.55
CA VAL A 29 -20.87 4.87 4.66
C VAL A 29 -21.97 5.83 4.19
N GLY A 30 -21.91 7.08 4.65
CA GLY A 30 -22.59 8.22 4.05
C GLY A 30 -21.64 8.95 3.11
N GLY A 31 -22.02 9.09 1.84
CA GLY A 31 -21.23 9.76 0.81
C GLY A 31 -21.06 11.25 1.10
N GLY A 32 -19.81 11.70 1.17
CA GLY A 32 -19.44 13.10 1.27
C GLY A 32 -18.21 13.36 0.41
N SER A 33 -18.43 14.07 -0.70
CA SER A 33 -17.43 14.50 -1.68
C SER A 33 -16.66 15.73 -1.19
N THR A 34 -15.32 15.67 -1.24
CA THR A 34 -14.45 16.85 -1.08
C THR A 34 -13.21 16.75 -1.97
N GLY A 35 -12.96 17.82 -2.74
CA GLY A 35 -11.61 18.26 -3.15
C GLY A 35 -11.10 17.70 -4.47
N GLY A 36 -11.14 18.51 -5.53
CA GLY A 36 -10.74 18.12 -6.87
C GLY A 36 -9.24 17.84 -7.04
N SER A 37 -8.95 16.63 -7.51
CA SER A 37 -7.70 16.25 -8.17
C SER A 37 -8.03 15.90 -9.63
N SER A 38 -7.34 16.54 -10.57
CA SER A 38 -7.47 16.29 -12.01
C SER A 38 -7.08 14.84 -12.33
N GLN A 39 -7.94 14.15 -13.05
CA GLN A 39 -7.86 12.71 -13.26
C GLN A 39 -7.05 12.40 -14.54
N SER A 40 -6.00 11.57 -14.45
CA SER A 40 -5.32 11.00 -15.63
C SER A 40 -6.28 10.11 -16.44
N PRO A 41 -6.01 9.79 -17.73
CA PRO A 41 -6.83 8.89 -18.56
C PRO A 41 -7.37 7.61 -17.90
N ASN A 42 -6.73 7.12 -16.82
CA ASN A 42 -7.13 5.93 -16.07
C ASN A 42 -7.69 6.18 -14.65
N GLY A 43 -7.92 7.41 -14.20
CA GLY A 43 -8.33 7.63 -12.79
C GLY A 43 -7.22 8.05 -11.84
N ALA A 44 -5.99 7.57 -12.10
CA ALA A 44 -4.87 7.71 -11.17
C ALA A 44 -4.28 9.13 -11.15
N THR A 45 -3.81 9.55 -9.98
CA THR A 45 -3.01 10.77 -9.81
C THR A 45 -1.53 10.42 -9.72
N TYR A 46 -0.66 11.18 -10.39
CA TYR A 46 0.77 10.88 -10.44
C TYR A 46 1.63 11.99 -9.85
N THR A 47 2.78 11.62 -9.30
CA THR A 47 3.86 12.50 -8.83
C THR A 47 5.21 11.93 -9.25
N ASP A 48 6.26 12.77 -9.28
CA ASP A 48 7.62 12.32 -9.55
C ASP A 48 8.17 11.50 -8.36
N HIS A 49 7.88 11.92 -7.13
CA HIS A 49 8.28 11.22 -5.90
C HIS A 49 7.14 11.17 -4.88
N TRP A 50 6.80 12.32 -4.29
CA TRP A 50 5.82 12.40 -3.20
C TRP A 50 4.78 13.49 -3.50
N SER A 51 3.53 13.24 -3.12
CA SER A 51 2.44 14.22 -3.30
C SER A 51 2.58 15.42 -2.35
N ASN A 52 3.20 15.22 -1.19
CA ASN A 52 3.29 16.20 -0.10
C ASN A 52 4.74 16.44 0.35
N GLY A 53 5.71 16.14 -0.52
CA GLY A 53 7.14 16.39 -0.28
C GLY A 53 7.90 15.28 0.45
N ASP A 54 7.22 14.44 1.24
CA ASP A 54 7.85 13.35 1.99
C ASP A 54 6.98 12.05 2.01
N PRO A 55 7.58 10.88 2.24
CA PRO A 55 6.86 9.59 2.21
C PRO A 55 5.88 9.39 3.38
N TYR A 56 6.05 10.09 4.51
CA TYR A 56 5.19 9.92 5.70
C TYR A 56 3.88 10.67 5.55
N THR A 57 3.90 11.81 4.85
CA THR A 57 2.72 12.62 4.52
C THR A 57 2.16 12.37 3.12
N HIS A 58 2.81 11.51 2.34
CA HIS A 58 2.36 11.13 1.00
C HIS A 58 0.96 10.51 1.02
N ASN A 59 0.10 10.95 0.10
CA ASN A 59 -1.19 10.31 -0.15
C ASN A 59 -0.97 8.99 -0.90
N LEU A 60 -1.38 7.89 -0.27
CA LEU A 60 -1.17 6.53 -0.75
C LEU A 60 -1.95 6.20 -2.05
N LEU A 61 -2.87 7.08 -2.47
CA LEU A 61 -3.63 6.98 -3.72
C LEU A 61 -3.00 7.81 -4.87
N VAL A 62 -1.84 8.44 -4.62
CA VAL A 62 -1.04 9.13 -5.62
C VAL A 62 0.17 8.25 -5.95
N HIS A 63 0.43 8.05 -7.24
CA HIS A 63 1.39 7.06 -7.71
C HIS A 63 2.65 7.71 -8.25
N ARG A 64 3.77 7.00 -8.17
CA ARG A 64 4.94 7.35 -8.96
C ARG A 64 4.84 6.71 -10.34
N TYR A 65 4.87 7.54 -11.39
CA TYR A 65 4.63 7.07 -12.75
C TYR A 65 5.77 6.21 -13.28
N GLY A 66 5.46 5.12 -13.99
CA GLY A 66 6.43 4.38 -14.79
C GLY A 66 7.42 3.51 -14.01
N ILE A 67 7.10 3.13 -12.77
CA ILE A 67 7.86 2.09 -12.04
C ILE A 67 7.81 0.78 -12.83
N LYS A 68 8.97 0.11 -12.94
CA LYS A 68 9.11 -1.16 -13.67
C LYS A 68 9.11 -2.35 -12.71
N ALA A 69 8.67 -3.51 -13.21
CA ALA A 69 8.64 -4.75 -12.43
C ALA A 69 10.04 -5.15 -11.94
N GLU A 70 11.06 -4.97 -12.78
CA GLU A 70 12.45 -5.35 -12.46
C GLU A 70 13.04 -4.47 -11.35
N GLN A 71 12.59 -3.21 -11.22
CA GLN A 71 12.99 -2.33 -10.11
C GLN A 71 12.39 -2.83 -8.79
N LEU A 72 11.14 -3.29 -8.82
CA LEU A 72 10.49 -3.87 -7.64
C LEU A 72 11.13 -5.20 -7.25
N ASP A 73 11.35 -6.10 -8.22
CA ASP A 73 12.02 -7.39 -7.97
C ASP A 73 13.43 -7.19 -7.43
N GLY A 74 14.19 -6.27 -8.02
CA GLY A 74 15.53 -5.90 -7.56
C GLY A 74 15.53 -5.38 -6.12
N PHE A 75 14.59 -4.49 -5.78
CA PHE A 75 14.44 -4.01 -4.40
C PHE A 75 14.10 -5.15 -3.44
N LEU A 76 13.13 -6.02 -3.78
CA LEU A 76 12.74 -7.15 -2.93
C LEU A 76 13.92 -8.09 -2.65
N ASP A 77 14.82 -8.28 -3.62
CA ASP A 77 16.02 -9.11 -3.46
C ASP A 77 17.04 -8.49 -2.49
N THR A 78 17.06 -7.16 -2.32
CA THR A 78 17.93 -6.50 -1.34
C THR A 78 17.53 -6.74 0.12
N LEU A 79 16.28 -7.18 0.35
CA LEU A 79 15.73 -7.30 1.70
C LEU A 79 16.26 -8.51 2.47
N GLY A 80 16.89 -9.48 1.77
CA GLY A 80 17.43 -10.69 2.39
C GLY A 80 16.37 -11.64 2.98
N ILE A 81 15.09 -11.43 2.64
CA ILE A 81 13.96 -12.26 3.09
C ILE A 81 13.77 -13.41 2.10
N SER A 82 13.65 -14.64 2.59
CA SER A 82 13.28 -15.78 1.75
C SER A 82 11.76 -15.86 1.61
N TYR A 83 11.21 -15.24 0.56
CA TYR A 83 9.78 -15.22 0.25
C TYR A 83 9.46 -16.04 -1.03
N ASP A 84 8.18 -16.38 -1.20
CA ASP A 84 7.72 -17.04 -2.44
C ASP A 84 7.59 -16.04 -3.59
N LYS A 85 8.58 -16.05 -4.50
CA LYS A 85 8.60 -15.20 -5.71
C LYS A 85 7.44 -15.45 -6.67
N LYS A 86 6.73 -16.58 -6.57
CA LYS A 86 5.49 -16.82 -7.32
C LYS A 86 4.30 -16.13 -6.67
N ARG A 87 4.35 -15.90 -5.36
CA ARG A 87 3.27 -15.24 -4.59
C ARG A 87 3.33 -13.72 -4.70
N ILE A 88 4.53 -13.14 -4.55
CA ILE A 88 4.79 -11.70 -4.67
C ILE A 88 6.03 -11.47 -5.55
N ASN A 89 5.92 -10.56 -6.52
CA ASN A 89 6.96 -10.11 -7.43
C ASN A 89 6.53 -8.79 -8.07
N GLY A 90 7.43 -8.12 -8.78
CA GLY A 90 7.20 -6.82 -9.40
C GLY A 90 6.00 -6.80 -10.34
N LYS A 91 5.80 -7.86 -11.15
CA LYS A 91 4.63 -7.95 -12.03
C LYS A 91 3.32 -7.98 -11.25
N LYS A 92 3.25 -8.77 -10.17
CA LYS A 92 2.06 -8.85 -9.31
C LYS A 92 1.83 -7.56 -8.55
N LEU A 93 2.88 -6.92 -8.06
CA LEU A 93 2.81 -5.65 -7.36
C LEU A 93 2.22 -4.54 -8.24
N LEU A 94 2.65 -4.42 -9.50
CA LEU A 94 2.08 -3.47 -10.45
C LEU A 94 0.64 -3.81 -10.85
N ASP A 95 0.31 -5.09 -10.99
CA ASP A 95 -1.07 -5.54 -11.23
C ASP A 95 -1.99 -5.19 -10.04
N TRP A 96 -1.49 -5.34 -8.81
CA TRP A 96 -2.21 -4.96 -7.59
C TRP A 96 -2.35 -3.45 -7.43
N GLU A 97 -1.36 -2.66 -7.80
CA GLU A 97 -1.48 -1.20 -7.86
C GLU A 97 -2.59 -0.79 -8.84
N ALA A 98 -2.59 -1.35 -10.05
CA ALA A 98 -3.60 -1.04 -11.07
C ALA A 98 -5.03 -1.40 -10.63
N LYS A 99 -5.20 -2.52 -9.90
CA LYS A 99 -6.51 -2.98 -9.44
C LYS A 99 -7.00 -2.27 -8.18
N SER A 100 -6.10 -1.99 -7.25
CA SER A 100 -6.45 -1.43 -5.94
C SER A 100 -6.38 0.10 -5.90
N ASN A 101 -5.70 0.73 -6.86
CA ASN A 101 -5.35 2.15 -6.87
C ASN A 101 -4.56 2.58 -5.62
N LEU A 102 -3.77 1.67 -5.05
CA LEU A 102 -2.82 1.93 -3.97
C LEU A 102 -1.42 1.99 -4.55
N ASP A 103 -0.65 3.03 -4.21
CA ASP A 103 0.75 3.17 -4.62
C ASP A 103 1.51 1.86 -4.37
N VAL A 104 2.15 1.32 -5.40
CA VAL A 104 2.92 0.08 -5.32
C VAL A 104 3.99 0.12 -4.22
N ARG A 105 4.55 1.30 -3.94
CA ARG A 105 5.51 1.48 -2.84
C ARG A 105 4.84 1.29 -1.48
N ALA A 106 3.60 1.73 -1.33
CA ALA A 106 2.79 1.50 -0.14
C ALA A 106 2.39 0.03 -0.01
N ILE A 107 2.04 -0.66 -1.12
CA ILE A 107 1.75 -2.10 -1.14
C ILE A 107 2.95 -2.89 -0.58
N VAL A 108 4.17 -2.60 -1.07
CA VAL A 108 5.41 -3.23 -0.58
C VAL A 108 5.62 -2.96 0.90
N ALA A 109 5.49 -1.70 1.34
CA ALA A 109 5.67 -1.32 2.73
C ALA A 109 4.67 -2.03 3.67
N ILE A 110 3.40 -2.14 3.26
CA ILE A 110 2.38 -2.85 4.04
C ILE A 110 2.70 -4.35 4.09
N ALA A 111 2.99 -4.99 2.96
CA ALA A 111 3.30 -6.42 2.93
C ALA A 111 4.52 -6.78 3.80
N LEU A 112 5.54 -5.91 3.81
CA LEU A 112 6.72 -6.09 4.66
C LEU A 112 6.37 -5.98 6.14
N ASN A 113 5.64 -4.94 6.53
CA ASN A 113 5.31 -4.68 7.92
C ASN A 113 4.28 -5.65 8.50
N GLU A 114 3.31 -6.09 7.69
CA GLU A 114 2.23 -6.97 8.14
C GLU A 114 2.68 -8.43 8.29
N SER A 115 3.54 -8.91 7.37
CA SER A 115 3.81 -10.35 7.30
C SER A 115 5.19 -10.72 6.76
N SER A 116 6.10 -9.76 6.64
CA SER A 116 7.42 -10.01 6.03
C SER A 116 7.27 -10.67 4.65
N LEU A 117 6.48 -10.06 3.77
CA LEU A 117 6.15 -10.58 2.43
C LEU A 117 5.40 -11.92 2.44
N GLY A 118 4.55 -12.14 3.43
CA GLY A 118 3.76 -13.37 3.58
C GLY A 118 4.51 -14.55 4.21
N THR A 119 5.68 -14.32 4.80
CA THR A 119 6.52 -15.36 5.41
C THR A 119 6.31 -15.52 6.92
N ALA A 120 5.56 -14.61 7.54
CA ALA A 120 5.34 -14.59 8.98
C ALA A 120 3.84 -14.63 9.36
N GLY A 121 3.57 -15.19 10.54
CA GLY A 121 2.24 -15.18 11.15
C GLY A 121 1.18 -15.94 10.36
N VAL A 122 -0.07 -15.47 10.46
CA VAL A 122 -1.24 -16.09 9.79
C VAL A 122 -1.11 -16.07 8.27
N ALA A 123 -0.33 -15.15 7.71
CA ALA A 123 -0.13 -15.05 6.26
C ALA A 123 0.53 -16.30 5.64
N THR A 124 1.13 -17.17 6.45
CA THR A 124 1.71 -18.46 6.03
C THR A 124 0.65 -19.54 5.78
N ASN A 125 -0.56 -19.38 6.32
CA ASN A 125 -1.62 -20.37 6.21
C ASN A 125 -2.29 -20.32 4.82
N PRO A 126 -2.62 -21.48 4.22
CA PRO A 126 -3.46 -21.54 3.02
C PRO A 126 -4.76 -20.73 3.18
N GLY A 127 -5.18 -20.04 2.12
CA GLY A 127 -6.38 -19.18 2.14
C GLY A 127 -6.20 -17.82 2.84
N SER A 128 -5.02 -17.53 3.40
CA SER A 128 -4.71 -16.22 4.02
C SER A 128 -4.12 -15.22 3.03
N ASN A 129 -3.86 -13.98 3.47
CA ASN A 129 -3.15 -12.96 2.70
C ASN A 129 -2.00 -12.33 3.50
N MET A 130 -1.11 -11.64 2.79
CA MET A 130 0.06 -10.93 3.36
C MET A 130 -0.24 -9.54 3.93
N PHE A 131 -1.48 -9.07 3.83
CA PHE A 131 -1.87 -7.69 4.16
C PHE A 131 -2.66 -7.57 5.48
N GLY A 132 -2.84 -8.69 6.21
CA GLY A 132 -3.60 -8.70 7.47
C GLY A 132 -5.09 -8.40 7.30
N PHE A 133 -5.61 -8.35 6.08
CA PHE A 133 -7.01 -8.03 5.82
C PHE A 133 -7.90 -9.25 6.09
N GLY A 134 -9.00 -9.04 6.83
CA GLY A 134 -9.85 -10.11 7.40
C GLY A 134 -10.12 -11.26 6.42
N ALA A 135 -9.95 -12.50 6.87
CA ALA A 135 -10.06 -13.69 6.03
C ALA A 135 -11.43 -13.78 5.34
N PHE A 136 -11.45 -13.68 4.00
CA PHE A 136 -12.68 -13.84 3.23
C PHE A 136 -12.92 -15.32 2.85
N ASN A 137 -14.10 -15.76 3.27
CA ASN A 137 -14.86 -16.94 2.85
C ASN A 137 -14.30 -18.32 3.26
N SER A 138 -15.04 -18.97 4.15
CA SER A 138 -14.99 -20.40 4.51
C SER A 138 -15.34 -21.34 3.34
N ASN A 139 -15.10 -20.93 2.09
CA ASN A 139 -15.34 -21.75 0.93
C ASN A 139 -14.17 -22.74 0.78
N PRO A 140 -14.38 -24.05 0.94
CA PRO A 140 -13.32 -25.04 0.94
C PRO A 140 -12.52 -25.11 -0.38
N GLU A 141 -13.05 -24.60 -1.50
CA GLU A 141 -12.29 -24.50 -2.76
C GLU A 141 -11.34 -23.29 -2.81
N ASN A 142 -11.64 -22.20 -2.09
CA ASN A 142 -10.77 -21.02 -1.97
C ASN A 142 -9.72 -21.17 -0.85
N ALA A 143 -9.88 -22.15 0.04
CA ALA A 143 -8.99 -22.38 1.17
C ALA A 143 -7.56 -22.81 0.78
N ASN A 144 -7.33 -23.19 -0.48
CA ASN A 144 -6.02 -23.65 -0.97
C ASN A 144 -5.17 -22.56 -1.64
N ASN A 145 -5.73 -21.40 -1.99
CA ASN A 145 -5.02 -20.33 -2.71
C ASN A 145 -4.94 -19.05 -1.85
N PHE A 146 -3.80 -18.35 -1.89
CA PHE A 146 -3.66 -17.06 -1.22
C PHE A 146 -4.55 -16.01 -1.90
N ASN A 147 -5.24 -15.19 -1.12
CA ASN A 147 -6.16 -14.15 -1.61
C ASN A 147 -5.56 -12.74 -1.60
N ASP A 148 -4.23 -12.63 -1.80
CA ASP A 148 -3.47 -11.38 -1.67
C ASP A 148 -4.04 -10.24 -2.54
N GLU A 149 -4.44 -10.52 -3.78
CA GLU A 149 -5.05 -9.53 -4.68
C GLU A 149 -6.39 -9.01 -4.15
N VAL A 150 -7.28 -9.91 -3.73
CA VAL A 150 -8.59 -9.53 -3.17
C VAL A 150 -8.39 -8.72 -1.89
N ALA A 151 -7.43 -9.15 -1.06
CA ALA A 151 -7.10 -8.49 0.19
C ALA A 151 -6.61 -7.06 -0.01
N VAL A 152 -5.67 -6.81 -0.94
CA VAL A 152 -5.17 -5.45 -1.17
C VAL A 152 -6.24 -4.54 -1.78
N VAL A 153 -7.09 -5.04 -2.68
CA VAL A 153 -8.20 -4.26 -3.24
C VAL A 153 -9.20 -3.85 -2.16
N GLU A 154 -9.64 -4.80 -1.33
CA GLU A 154 -10.61 -4.50 -0.28
C GLU A 154 -10.00 -3.69 0.88
N LEU A 155 -8.72 -3.90 1.19
CA LEU A 155 -7.96 -3.05 2.10
C LEU A 155 -7.96 -1.60 1.63
N THR A 156 -7.69 -1.35 0.34
CA THR A 156 -7.67 0.03 -0.16
C THR A 156 -9.06 0.65 -0.08
N LYS A 157 -10.09 -0.08 -0.51
CA LYS A 157 -11.47 0.41 -0.48
C LYS A 157 -11.97 0.71 0.93
N GLN A 158 -11.79 -0.21 1.87
CA GLN A 158 -12.39 -0.10 3.21
C GLN A 158 -11.48 0.66 4.17
N THR A 159 -10.21 0.25 4.24
CA THR A 159 -9.28 0.76 5.25
C THR A 159 -8.65 2.07 4.83
N ILE A 160 -8.17 2.18 3.59
CA ILE A 160 -7.51 3.41 3.12
C ILE A 160 -8.55 4.48 2.82
N ILE A 161 -9.55 4.18 1.99
CA ILE A 161 -10.57 5.15 1.56
C ILE A 161 -11.69 5.27 2.59
N GLY A 162 -12.44 4.19 2.85
CA GLY A 162 -13.64 4.23 3.72
C GLY A 162 -13.34 4.72 5.14
N ASN A 163 -12.19 4.32 5.69
CA ASN A 163 -11.73 4.73 7.00
C ASN A 163 -10.78 5.94 6.97
N LYS A 164 -10.58 6.60 5.82
CA LYS A 164 -9.80 7.84 5.66
C LYS A 164 -8.33 7.72 6.11
N ASN A 165 -7.67 6.60 5.85
CA ASN A 165 -6.28 6.32 6.22
C ASN A 165 -5.30 6.59 5.06
N GLU A 166 -5.52 7.71 4.36
CA GLU A 166 -4.88 8.03 3.07
C GLU A 166 -3.38 8.35 3.18
N THR A 167 -2.82 8.53 4.39
CA THR A 167 -1.38 8.69 4.61
C THR A 167 -0.93 7.88 5.82
N PHE A 168 0.34 7.48 5.87
CA PHE A 168 0.89 6.81 7.04
C PHE A 168 0.93 7.69 8.29
N LYS A 169 1.10 9.01 8.12
CA LYS A 169 0.93 9.96 9.22
C LYS A 169 -0.47 9.93 9.81
N VAL A 170 -1.51 9.95 8.97
CA VAL A 170 -2.90 9.90 9.44
C VAL A 170 -3.18 8.59 10.18
N GLN A 171 -2.60 7.48 9.74
CA GLN A 171 -2.71 6.20 10.43
C GLN A 171 -2.08 6.25 11.83
N ASP A 172 -0.86 6.76 11.97
CA ASP A 172 -0.20 6.94 13.28
C ASP A 172 -0.98 7.92 14.17
N ASP A 173 -1.42 9.07 13.63
CA ASP A 173 -2.21 10.07 14.37
C ASP A 173 -3.50 9.46 14.92
N LYS A 174 -4.18 8.61 14.13
CA LYS A 174 -5.38 7.91 14.57
C LYS A 174 -5.10 6.83 15.59
N ALA A 175 -3.99 6.10 15.49
CA ALA A 175 -3.59 5.15 16.53
C ALA A 175 -3.41 5.86 17.88
N GLN A 176 -2.80 7.06 17.89
CA GLN A 176 -2.67 7.89 19.10
C GLN A 176 -4.03 8.36 19.62
N LYS A 177 -4.90 8.86 18.73
CA LYS A 177 -6.26 9.26 19.10
C LYS A 177 -7.05 8.09 19.70
N PHE A 178 -6.93 6.90 19.12
CA PHE A 178 -7.59 5.69 19.60
C PHE A 178 -7.09 5.30 20.99
N ALA A 179 -5.77 5.28 21.19
CA ALA A 179 -5.15 4.95 22.48
C ALA A 179 -5.55 5.92 23.60
N THR A 180 -5.86 7.17 23.27
CA THR A 180 -6.32 8.20 24.22
C THR A 180 -7.85 8.29 24.34
N GLY A 181 -8.61 7.45 23.62
CA GLY A 181 -10.07 7.51 23.60
C GLY A 181 -10.66 8.74 22.92
N SER A 182 -9.84 9.49 22.16
CA SER A 182 -10.23 10.74 21.49
C SER A 182 -10.58 10.57 20.01
N LEU A 183 -10.44 9.36 19.45
CA LEU A 183 -10.80 9.07 18.06
C LEU A 183 -12.32 9.16 17.88
N ASN A 184 -12.77 10.04 16.99
CA ASN A 184 -14.17 10.08 16.59
C ASN A 184 -14.35 9.32 15.28
N THR A 185 -14.82 8.08 15.34
CA THR A 185 -14.95 7.22 14.15
C THR A 185 -15.95 7.74 13.11
N SER A 186 -16.91 8.59 13.49
CA SER A 186 -17.85 9.17 12.52
C SER A 186 -17.21 10.25 11.66
N THR A 187 -16.20 10.95 12.17
CA THR A 187 -15.50 12.03 11.45
C THR A 187 -14.14 11.59 10.94
N ASP A 188 -13.35 10.93 11.78
CA ASP A 188 -11.98 10.50 11.51
C ASP A 188 -11.93 9.17 10.74
N GLY A 189 -12.99 8.34 10.81
CA GLY A 189 -12.95 6.96 10.33
C GLY A 189 -12.21 6.01 11.29
N GLY A 190 -12.19 4.72 10.96
CA GLY A 190 -11.51 3.69 11.76
C GLY A 190 -9.99 3.76 11.70
N VAL A 191 -9.32 3.21 12.72
CA VAL A 191 -7.86 2.98 12.68
C VAL A 191 -7.53 1.86 11.69
N TYR A 192 -6.33 1.92 11.10
CA TYR A 192 -5.77 0.74 10.44
C TYR A 192 -5.05 -0.16 11.45
N PHE A 193 -4.21 0.41 12.31
CA PHE A 193 -3.55 -0.29 13.40
C PHE A 193 -3.67 0.50 14.70
N THR A 194 -3.50 -0.17 15.83
CA THR A 194 -3.55 0.44 17.17
C THR A 194 -2.16 0.68 17.76
N ASP A 195 -1.09 0.24 17.10
CA ASP A 195 0.28 0.47 17.55
C ASP A 195 0.62 1.96 17.52
N THR A 196 1.06 2.48 18.67
CA THR A 196 1.45 3.88 18.87
C THR A 196 2.96 4.09 18.80
N SER A 197 3.74 3.04 18.53
CA SER A 197 5.21 3.10 18.46
C SER A 197 5.77 3.61 17.12
N GLY A 198 4.93 4.12 16.23
CA GLY A 198 5.33 4.69 14.93
C GLY A 198 5.36 3.66 13.78
N SER A 199 4.32 2.84 13.68
CA SER A 199 4.16 1.89 12.56
C SER A 199 4.09 2.60 11.21
N GLY A 200 3.39 3.73 11.11
CA GLY A 200 3.31 4.55 9.91
C GLY A 200 4.68 5.06 9.46
N LYS A 201 5.50 5.58 10.40
CA LYS A 201 6.88 6.00 10.10
C LYS A 201 7.73 4.88 9.52
N ARG A 202 7.69 3.67 10.09
CA ARG A 202 8.46 2.51 9.58
C ARG A 202 8.04 2.11 8.16
N ARG A 203 6.75 2.23 7.84
CA ARG A 203 6.24 1.99 6.48
C ARG A 203 6.70 3.08 5.51
N ALA A 204 6.66 4.35 5.93
CA ALA A 204 7.18 5.47 5.14
C ALA A 204 8.69 5.34 4.86
N GLU A 205 9.48 4.89 5.83
CA GLU A 205 10.91 4.60 5.63
C GLU A 205 11.12 3.50 4.58
N THR A 206 10.25 2.50 4.54
CA THR A 206 10.30 1.44 3.52
C THR A 206 9.98 2.01 2.14
N MET A 207 8.95 2.86 2.04
CA MET A 207 8.65 3.58 0.80
C MET A 207 9.83 4.43 0.34
N GLN A 208 10.49 5.14 1.26
CA GLN A 208 11.68 5.95 0.94
C GLN A 208 12.81 5.10 0.37
N LYS A 209 13.10 3.95 0.99
CA LYS A 209 14.16 3.05 0.52
C LYS A 209 13.87 2.51 -0.87
N LEU A 210 12.63 2.15 -1.14
CA LEU A 210 12.22 1.70 -2.47
C LEU A 210 12.29 2.84 -3.50
N ASP A 211 11.86 4.06 -3.15
CA ASP A 211 11.95 5.23 -4.02
C ASP A 211 13.40 5.56 -4.41
N THR A 212 14.29 5.56 -3.42
CA THR A 212 15.74 5.73 -3.64
C THR A 212 16.31 4.60 -4.50
N TYR A 213 15.92 3.35 -4.25
CA TYR A 213 16.34 2.23 -5.08
C TYR A 213 15.91 2.41 -6.53
N ILE A 214 14.66 2.86 -6.78
CA ILE A 214 14.16 3.14 -8.12
C ILE A 214 15.03 4.20 -8.81
N ASP A 215 15.38 5.30 -8.12
CA ASP A 215 16.25 6.35 -8.65
C ASP A 215 17.63 5.82 -9.04
N GLU A 216 18.24 5.02 -8.17
CA GLU A 216 19.56 4.40 -8.39
C GLU A 216 19.55 3.37 -9.52
N HIS A 217 18.38 2.82 -9.85
CA HIS A 217 18.20 1.74 -10.83
C HIS A 217 17.42 2.22 -12.06
N GLY A 218 17.82 3.38 -12.59
CA GLY A 218 17.34 3.92 -13.86
C GLY A 218 16.17 4.89 -13.76
N GLY A 219 15.69 5.17 -12.55
CA GLY A 219 14.64 6.14 -12.27
C GLY A 219 13.32 5.84 -12.96
N THR A 220 12.50 6.87 -13.08
CA THR A 220 11.22 6.84 -13.79
C THR A 220 11.11 8.03 -14.75
N PRO A 221 10.28 7.93 -15.81
CA PRO A 221 9.89 9.11 -16.57
C PRO A 221 9.22 10.14 -15.66
N LYS A 222 9.25 11.41 -16.09
CA LYS A 222 8.47 12.46 -15.44
C LYS A 222 6.99 12.08 -15.42
N ALA A 223 6.31 12.36 -14.32
CA ALA A 223 4.86 12.18 -14.22
C ALA A 223 4.15 12.93 -15.36
N PRO A 224 3.14 12.33 -16.02
CA PRO A 224 2.36 13.02 -17.05
C PRO A 224 1.74 14.30 -16.47
N GLU A 225 1.82 15.39 -17.23
CA GLU A 225 1.13 16.62 -16.84
C GLU A 225 -0.36 16.34 -16.71
N GLN A 226 -0.88 16.56 -15.51
CA GLN A 226 -2.31 16.48 -15.29
C GLN A 226 -2.92 17.74 -15.88
N THR A 227 -3.56 17.60 -17.04
CA THR A 227 -4.33 18.70 -17.59
C THR A 227 -5.46 19.00 -16.63
N THR A 228 -5.41 20.19 -16.02
CA THR A 228 -6.60 20.76 -15.40
C THR A 228 -7.64 20.79 -16.50
N GLY A 229 -8.73 20.05 -16.32
CA GLY A 229 -9.90 20.26 -17.17
C GLY A 229 -10.16 21.76 -17.14
N LYS A 230 -9.98 22.43 -18.29
CA LYS A 230 -10.36 23.84 -18.42
C LYS A 230 -11.73 23.95 -17.77
N THR A 231 -11.84 24.81 -16.77
CA THR A 231 -13.13 25.34 -16.36
C THR A 231 -13.81 25.72 -17.66
N ARG A 232 -14.89 25.03 -18.03
CA ARG A 232 -15.76 25.45 -19.13
C ARG A 232 -16.37 26.76 -18.67
N ASP A 233 -15.65 27.83 -18.92
CA ASP A 233 -16.14 29.18 -18.77
C ASP A 233 -17.10 29.40 -19.95
N GLY A 234 -18.40 29.37 -19.66
CA GLY A 234 -19.45 29.81 -20.58
C GLY A 234 -19.83 28.85 -21.73
N GLY A 235 -21.11 28.48 -21.73
CA GLY A 235 -21.98 28.46 -22.91
C GLY A 235 -21.51 27.82 -24.21
N GLY A 236 -22.20 26.74 -24.60
CA GLY A 236 -22.39 26.42 -26.02
C GLY A 236 -21.57 25.25 -26.53
N VAL A 237 -22.27 24.34 -27.21
CA VAL A 237 -21.69 23.26 -28.01
C VAL A 237 -20.91 23.88 -29.17
N THR A 238 -19.64 23.51 -29.33
CA THR A 238 -18.96 23.58 -30.62
C THR A 238 -18.33 22.23 -30.92
N THR A 239 -18.90 21.55 -31.91
CA THR A 239 -18.33 20.42 -32.63
C THR A 239 -17.06 20.84 -33.38
N GLY A 240 -16.00 20.04 -33.27
CA GLY A 240 -14.67 20.27 -33.86
C GLY A 240 -13.65 20.25 -32.73
N ASP A 241 -12.86 19.20 -32.51
CA ASP A 241 -11.92 18.65 -33.47
C ASP A 241 -11.87 17.11 -33.42
N VAL A 242 -12.35 16.48 -34.48
CA VAL A 242 -11.95 15.11 -34.83
C VAL A 242 -10.88 15.26 -35.91
N PRO A 243 -9.62 14.87 -35.68
CA PRO A 243 -8.68 14.73 -36.77
C PRO A 243 -9.16 13.59 -37.68
N GLN A 244 -9.56 13.97 -38.88
CA GLN A 244 -9.89 13.07 -39.98
C GLN A 244 -8.58 12.38 -40.43
N GLY A 245 -8.66 11.05 -40.55
CA GLY A 245 -7.53 10.11 -40.66
C GLY A 245 -6.25 10.53 -41.38
N TYR A 246 -5.13 10.17 -40.74
CA TYR A 246 -3.97 9.50 -41.31
C TYR A 246 -3.45 8.48 -40.29
#